data_AF-A0A935Y5W8-F1
#
_entry.id   AF-A0A935Y5W8-F1
#
_cell.length_a   1.000
_cell.length_b   1.000
_cell.length_c   1.000
_cell.angle_alpha   90.00
_cell.angle_beta   90.00
_cell.angle_gamma   90.00
#
_symmetry.space_group_name_H-M   'P 1'
#
loop_
_entity.id
_entity.type
_entity.pdbx_description
1 polymer ?
#
loop_
_entity_poly.entity_id
_entity_poly.type
_entity_poly.pdbx_seq_one_letter_code
_entity_poly.pdbx_strand_id
1 'polypeptide(L)' 'MMRSTGTLSTTERLKSQYQADIESMEGASVFYACRMLDIPFVSIRCVSNMVEKRDKSKWNIVGAIENLNKTLIKIFDQD' A
#
# COMPACT_ATOMS: atom_id res chain seq x y z
N MET A 1 -16.10 -4.33 1.87
CA MET A 1 -15.37 -3.77 3.02
C MET A 1 -13.87 -3.93 2.76
N MET A 2 -13.12 -2.84 2.68
CA MET A 2 -11.67 -2.87 2.44
C MET A 2 -10.96 -3.25 3.75
N ARG A 3 -10.21 -4.35 3.74
CA ARG A 3 -9.49 -4.87 4.91
C ARG A 3 -8.13 -5.36 4.43
N SER A 4 -7.09 -5.10 5.22
CA SER A 4 -5.82 -5.82 5.11
C SER A 4 -5.99 -7.25 5.61
N THR A 5 -5.32 -8.18 4.94
CA THR A 5 -5.39 -9.60 5.22
C THR A 5 -4.62 -9.93 6.49
N GLY A 6 -5.16 -10.86 7.29
CA GLY A 6 -4.52 -11.28 8.54
C GLY A 6 -4.55 -12.80 8.79
N THR A 7 -5.02 -13.59 7.81
CA THR A 7 -5.05 -15.06 7.89
C THR A 7 -4.41 -15.68 6.66
N LEU A 8 -3.69 -16.80 6.86
CA LEU A 8 -2.98 -17.50 5.80
C LEU A 8 -3.91 -17.93 4.65
N SER A 9 -5.10 -18.46 4.98
CA SER A 9 -6.09 -18.89 3.98
C SER A 9 -6.53 -17.76 3.04
N THR A 10 -6.67 -16.54 3.58
CA THR A 10 -7.06 -15.39 2.77
C THR A 10 -5.87 -14.89 1.95
N THR A 11 -4.66 -14.89 2.52
CA THR A 11 -3.44 -14.47 1.81
C THR A 11 -3.18 -15.34 0.59
N GLU A 12 -3.23 -16.67 0.74
CA GLU A 12 -2.98 -17.60 -0.37
C GLU A 12 -4.04 -17.49 -1.45
N ARG A 13 -5.32 -17.32 -1.08
CA ARG A 13 -6.41 -17.08 -2.03
C ARG A 13 -6.21 -15.79 -2.82
N LEU A 14 -5.78 -14.71 -2.17
CA LEU A 14 -5.57 -13.43 -2.84
C LEU A 14 -4.32 -13.45 -3.74
N LYS A 15 -3.25 -14.11 -3.30
CA LYS A 15 -2.04 -14.30 -4.11
C LYS A 15 -2.33 -15.06 -5.41
N SER A 16 -3.11 -16.14 -5.33
CA SER A 16 -3.46 -16.93 -6.52
C SER A 16 -4.39 -16.17 -7.47
N GLN A 17 -5.24 -15.30 -6.95
CA GLN A 17 -6.21 -14.55 -7.74
C GLN A 17 -5.63 -13.30 -8.43
N TYR A 18 -4.75 -12.57 -7.76
CA TYR A 18 -4.35 -11.23 -8.19
C TYR A 18 -2.86 -11.07 -8.53
N GLN A 19 -2.01 -12.04 -8.17
CA GLN A 19 -0.54 -11.95 -8.32
C GLN A 19 0.03 -10.59 -7.85
N ALA A 20 -0.57 -10.01 -6.80
CA ALA A 20 -0.25 -8.66 -6.34
C ALA A 20 0.94 -8.66 -5.39
N ASP A 21 1.81 -7.66 -5.54
CA ASP A 21 2.98 -7.46 -4.67
C ASP A 21 2.63 -6.83 -3.31
N ILE A 22 1.57 -6.01 -3.29
CA ILE A 22 1.20 -5.17 -2.14
C ILE A 22 -0.32 -5.18 -1.95
N GLU A 23 -0.78 -5.21 -0.69
CA GLU A 23 -2.18 -4.92 -0.33
C GLU A 23 -2.30 -3.55 0.35
N SER A 24 -3.42 -2.86 0.13
CA SER A 24 -3.76 -1.62 0.84
C SER A 24 -5.28 -1.49 0.98
N MET A 25 -5.73 -0.68 1.93
CA MET A 25 -7.15 -0.54 2.23
C MET A 25 -7.82 0.57 1.40
N GLU A 26 -7.08 1.59 0.98
CA GLU A 26 -7.66 2.78 0.32
C GLU A 26 -7.21 2.93 -1.15
N GLY A 27 -6.17 2.22 -1.59
CA GLY A 27 -5.58 2.43 -2.91
C GLY A 27 -6.56 2.19 -4.07
N ALA A 28 -7.31 1.09 -4.02
CA ALA A 28 -8.23 0.72 -5.09
C ALA A 28 -9.42 1.68 -5.22
N SER A 29 -9.99 2.17 -4.11
CA SER A 29 -11.11 3.13 -4.15
C SER A 29 -10.68 4.47 -4.71
N VAL A 30 -9.52 4.99 -4.28
CA VAL A 30 -8.99 6.26 -4.78
C VAL A 30 -8.73 6.19 -6.28
N PHE A 31 -8.05 5.14 -6.74
CA PHE A 31 -7.77 4.96 -8.17
C PHE A 31 -9.04 4.79 -9.01
N TYR A 32 -10.03 4.06 -8.50
CA TYR A 32 -11.31 3.92 -9.15
C TYR A 32 -12.02 5.28 -9.30
N ALA A 33 -12.06 6.09 -8.24
CA ALA A 33 -12.65 7.44 -8.29
C ALA A 33 -11.89 8.37 -9.26
N CYS A 34 -10.56 8.41 -9.20
CA CYS A 34 -9.77 9.21 -10.13
C CYS A 34 -9.98 8.78 -11.59
N ARG A 35 -10.09 7.46 -11.84
CA ARG A 35 -10.38 6.94 -13.17
C ARG A 35 -11.76 7.35 -13.68
N MET A 36 -12.77 7.35 -12.81
CA MET A 36 -14.13 7.81 -13.16
C MET A 36 -14.19 9.30 -13.48
N LEU A 37 -13.35 10.11 -12.82
CA LEU A 37 -13.30 11.56 -12.99
C LEU A 37 -12.29 12.01 -14.07
N ASP A 38 -11.63 11.06 -14.74
CA ASP A 38 -10.57 11.30 -15.72
C ASP A 38 -9.43 12.21 -15.21
N ILE A 39 -9.09 12.07 -13.92
CA ILE A 39 -8.00 12.82 -13.29
C ILE A 39 -6.73 11.95 -13.35
N PRO A 40 -5.60 12.44 -13.88
CA PRO A 40 -4.31 11.74 -13.81
C PRO A 40 -3.89 11.49 -12.36
N PHE A 41 -3.40 10.29 -12.05
CA PHE A 41 -3.02 9.92 -10.69
C PHE A 41 -1.80 9.02 -10.64
N VAL A 42 -1.07 9.12 -9.53
CA VAL A 42 0.04 8.23 -9.14
C VAL A 42 -0.01 8.01 -7.63
N SER A 43 0.40 6.83 -7.15
CA SER A 43 0.56 6.58 -5.72
C SER A 43 1.99 6.17 -5.42
N ILE A 44 2.60 6.89 -4.49
CA ILE A 44 3.91 6.57 -3.92
C ILE A 44 3.67 6.03 -2.52
N ARG A 45 4.18 4.83 -2.22
CA ARG A 45 3.95 4.15 -0.95
C ARG A 45 5.24 3.52 -0.44
N CYS A 46 5.33 3.37 0.88
CA CYS A 46 6.36 2.58 1.53
C CYS A 46 5.72 1.45 2.33
N VAL A 47 6.35 0.27 2.33
CA VAL A 47 5.84 -0.91 3.03
C VAL A 47 6.20 -0.81 4.52
N SER A 48 5.19 -0.77 5.39
CA SER A 48 5.38 -0.74 6.85
C SER A 48 5.53 -2.12 7.49
N ASN A 49 5.01 -3.16 6.84
CA ASN A 49 4.99 -4.52 7.34
C ASN A 49 4.70 -5.51 6.21
N MET A 50 5.05 -6.78 6.45
CA MET A 50 4.67 -7.89 5.58
C MET A 50 3.22 -8.32 5.87
N VAL A 51 2.60 -8.95 4.87
CA VAL A 51 1.28 -9.59 5.04
C VAL A 51 1.48 -10.92 5.77
N GLU A 52 1.09 -10.94 7.04
CA GLU A 52 1.20 -12.12 7.90
C GLU A 52 0.07 -12.14 8.95
N LYS A 53 0.13 -13.07 9.90
CA LYS A 53 -0.81 -13.06 11.03
C LYS A 53 -0.70 -11.72 11.75
N ARG A 54 -1.84 -11.07 11.98
CA ARG A 54 -1.90 -9.68 12.47
C ARG A 54 -1.14 -9.52 13.79
N ASP A 55 0.07 -8.99 13.69
CA ASP A 55 0.95 -8.63 14.80
C ASP A 55 1.45 -7.20 14.57
N LYS A 56 0.94 -6.27 15.38
CA LYS A 56 1.25 -4.85 15.25
C LYS A 56 2.68 -4.52 15.68
N SER A 57 3.34 -5.38 16.46
CA SER A 57 4.71 -5.13 16.93
C SER A 57 5.73 -5.12 15.79
N LYS A 58 5.42 -5.80 14.68
CA LYS A 58 6.25 -5.88 13.49
C LYS A 58 6.07 -4.71 12.52
N TRP A 59 5.19 -3.77 12.85
CA TRP A 59 4.89 -2.64 11.98
C TRP A 59 5.91 -1.53 12.20
N ASN A 60 6.76 -1.28 11.21
CA ASN A 60 7.68 -0.16 11.22
C ASN A 60 7.06 1.05 10.52
N ILE A 61 6.04 1.63 11.16
CA ILE A 61 5.32 2.79 10.60
C ILE A 61 6.25 3.99 10.49
N VAL A 62 7.05 4.26 11.53
CA VAL A 62 7.98 5.41 11.56
C VAL A 62 8.99 5.32 10.42
N GLY A 63 9.67 4.18 10.26
CA GLY A 63 10.63 4.00 9.18
C GLY A 63 10.00 4.05 7.78
N ALA A 64 8.76 3.56 7.62
CA ALA A 64 8.05 3.66 6.35
C ALA A 64 7.72 5.13 6.00
N ILE A 65 7.28 5.93 6.98
CA ILE A 65 7.00 7.36 6.79
C ILE A 65 8.30 8.13 6.46
N GLU A 66 9.38 7.88 7.20
CA GLU A 66 10.67 8.52 6.95
C GLU A 66 11.19 8.24 5.54
N ASN A 67 11.11 6.98 5.09
CA ASN A 67 11.53 6.58 3.75
C ASN A 67 10.62 7.16 2.66
N LEU A 68 9.31 7.22 2.92
CA LEU A 68 8.36 7.86 2.02
C LEU A 68 8.70 9.34 1.86
N ASN A 69 8.91 10.07 2.96
CA ASN A 69 9.25 11.50 2.93
C ASN A 69 10.57 11.76 2.20
N LYS A 70 11.62 10.96 2.48
CA LYS A 70 12.90 11.04 1.76
C LYS A 70 12.72 10.85 0.24
N THR A 71 11.84 9.92 -0.15
CA THR A 71 11.55 9.64 -1.56
C THR A 71 10.78 10.79 -2.20
N LEU A 72 9.77 11.34 -1.51
CA LEU A 72 8.98 12.47 -1.99
C LEU A 72 9.85 13.72 -2.18
N ILE A 73 10.69 14.05 -1.20
CA ILE A 73 11.64 15.17 -1.32
C ILE A 73 12.52 14.98 -2.56
N LYS A 74 13.14 13.81 -2.75
CA LYS A 74 13.95 13.55 -3.96
C LYS A 74 13.20 13.68 -5.30
N ILE A 75 11.90 13.41 -5.31
CA ILE A 75 11.07 13.48 -6.52
C ILE A 75 10.68 14.93 -6.83
N PHE A 76 10.41 15.74 -5.80
CA PHE A 76 9.84 17.09 -5.97
C PHE A 76 10.83 18.23 -5.73
N ASP A 77 11.91 18.00 -5.00
CA ASP A 77 12.95 18.96 -4.65
C ASP A 77 14.15 18.86 -5.63
N GLN A 78 13.82 18.68 -6.92
CA GLN A 78 14.81 18.69 -8.00
C GLN A 78 15.01 20.13 -8.46
N ASP A 79 15.98 20.81 -7.84
CA ASP A 79 16.67 21.97 -8.43
C ASP A 79 17.67 21.52 -9.50
#